data_AF-A0A536YQE4-F1
#
_entry.id   AF-A0A536YQE4-F1
#
_cell.length_a   1.000
_cell.length_b   1.000
_cell.length_c   1.000
_cell.angle_alpha   90.00
_cell.angle_beta   90.00
_cell.angle_gamma   90.00
#
_symmetry.space_group_name_H-M   'P 1'
#
loop_
_entity.id
_entity.type
_entity.pdbx_description
1 polymer ?
#
loop_
_entity_poly.entity_id
_entity_poly.type
_entity_poly.pdbx_seq_one_letter_code
_entity_poly.pdbx_strand_id
1 'polypeptide(L)'
;MTAWKRWFRHLFTDHWAVKRAFPGPVLRAIEKAIGEEERRHAGQLRFAVEASLPLGELLRGVQSRGRAVEWFGRLRVWDTEHNSGVLIYLLLADRRVEIVADRGIHSKVGTAAWEAICGEMQREFARGQFERGVVLGVRAISDLLAARFPPSGKGANELPDKPVVL
;
A
#
# COMPACT_ATOMS: atom_id res chain seq x y z
N MET A 1 -20.09 -7.58 -7.58
CA MET A 1 -20.25 -6.37 -8.43
C MET A 1 -20.24 -6.79 -9.88
N THR A 2 -21.10 -6.23 -10.74
CA THR A 2 -21.11 -6.58 -12.18
C THR A 2 -19.91 -5.96 -12.90
N ALA A 3 -19.33 -6.69 -13.87
CA ALA A 3 -18.14 -6.28 -14.63
C ALA A 3 -18.29 -4.87 -15.25
N TRP A 4 -19.48 -4.56 -15.76
CA TRP A 4 -19.84 -3.25 -16.33
C TRP A 4 -19.60 -2.09 -15.36
N LYS A 5 -20.03 -2.21 -14.09
CA LYS A 5 -19.86 -1.13 -13.10
C LYS A 5 -18.40 -0.88 -12.75
N ARG A 6 -17.58 -1.95 -12.74
CA ARG A 6 -16.13 -1.84 -12.53
C ARG A 6 -15.47 -1.09 -13.68
N TRP A 7 -15.79 -1.45 -14.92
CA TRP A 7 -15.28 -0.80 -16.12
C TRP A 7 -15.53 0.70 -16.14
N PHE A 8 -16.78 1.13 -15.89
CA PHE A 8 -17.11 2.55 -15.81
C PHE A 8 -16.26 3.28 -14.76
N ARG A 9 -16.10 2.70 -13.58
CA ARG A 9 -15.32 3.31 -12.51
C ARG A 9 -13.87 3.56 -12.91
N HIS A 10 -13.24 2.63 -13.63
CA HIS A 10 -11.86 2.82 -14.08
C HIS A 10 -11.73 3.82 -15.23
N LEU A 11 -12.73 3.87 -16.14
CA LEU A 11 -12.74 4.84 -17.24
C LEU A 11 -12.88 6.29 -16.73
N PHE A 12 -13.58 6.50 -15.61
CA PHE A 12 -13.83 7.83 -15.05
C PHE A 12 -12.94 8.19 -13.84
N THR A 13 -12.13 7.25 -13.33
CA THR A 13 -11.17 7.54 -12.25
C THR A 13 -9.82 7.84 -12.88
N ASP A 14 -9.53 9.13 -12.99
CA ASP A 14 -8.30 9.66 -13.58
C ASP A 14 -7.34 10.17 -12.49
N HIS A 15 -6.24 10.80 -12.93
CA HIS A 15 -5.28 11.43 -12.04
C HIS A 15 -5.94 12.51 -11.15
N TRP A 16 -6.99 13.20 -11.61
CA TRP A 16 -7.66 14.22 -10.81
C TRP A 16 -8.36 13.61 -9.58
N ALA A 17 -8.93 12.42 -9.72
CA ALA A 17 -9.47 11.67 -8.59
C ALA A 17 -8.40 11.38 -7.52
N VAL A 18 -7.18 11.03 -7.92
CA VAL A 18 -6.05 10.84 -6.98
C VAL A 18 -5.67 12.16 -6.33
N LYS A 19 -5.57 13.25 -7.08
CA LYS A 19 -5.24 14.58 -6.50
C LYS A 19 -6.26 15.03 -5.45
N ARG A 20 -7.54 14.68 -5.62
CA ARG A 20 -8.60 14.98 -4.66
C ARG A 20 -8.54 14.10 -3.42
N ALA A 21 -8.25 12.80 -3.57
CA ALA A 21 -8.15 11.86 -2.46
C ALA A 21 -6.82 11.97 -1.69
N PHE A 22 -5.74 12.32 -2.39
CA PHE A 22 -4.37 12.43 -1.90
C PHE A 22 -3.74 13.77 -2.32
N PRO A 23 -4.26 14.91 -1.83
CA PRO A 23 -3.61 16.19 -2.02
C PRO A 23 -2.24 16.23 -1.32
N GLY A 24 -1.41 17.21 -1.66
CA GLY A 24 -0.04 17.34 -1.13
C GLY A 24 0.09 17.21 0.40
N PRO A 25 -0.79 17.81 1.24
CA PRO A 25 -0.75 17.63 2.69
C PRO A 25 -0.96 16.17 3.12
N VAL A 26 -1.88 15.44 2.48
CA VAL A 26 -2.16 14.03 2.79
C VAL A 26 -0.95 13.16 2.45
N LEU A 27 -0.33 13.37 1.28
CA LEU A 27 0.88 12.64 0.89
C LEU A 27 2.03 12.86 1.88
N ARG A 28 2.22 14.11 2.34
CA ARG A 28 3.22 14.43 3.38
C ARG A 28 2.89 13.81 4.73
N ALA A 29 1.61 13.74 5.10
CA ALA A 29 1.19 13.09 6.34
C ALA A 29 1.49 11.58 6.30
N ILE A 30 1.27 10.93 5.15
CA ILE A 30 1.61 9.52 4.94
C ILE A 30 3.13 9.31 4.95
N GLU A 31 3.89 10.14 4.23
CA GLU A 31 5.37 10.10 4.24
C GLU A 31 5.92 10.20 5.65
N LYS A 32 5.42 11.18 6.42
CA LYS A 32 5.79 11.36 7.82
C LYS A 32 5.44 10.14 8.67
N ALA A 33 4.23 9.58 8.51
CA ALA A 33 3.80 8.41 9.26
C ALA A 33 4.66 7.18 8.95
N ILE A 34 5.06 6.98 7.70
CA ILE A 34 5.98 5.89 7.32
C ILE A 34 7.32 6.08 8.03
N GLY A 35 7.96 7.24 7.87
CA GLY A 35 9.27 7.50 8.48
C GLY A 35 9.27 7.46 10.02
N GLU A 36 8.16 7.80 10.67
CA GLU A 36 8.02 7.69 12.13
C GLU A 36 7.88 6.23 12.58
N GLU A 37 7.04 5.45 11.91
CA GLU A 37 6.72 4.08 12.31
C GLU A 37 7.82 3.08 11.95
N GLU A 38 8.56 3.30 10.85
CA GLU A 38 9.71 2.46 10.48
C GLU A 38 10.80 2.39 11.54
N ARG A 39 10.95 3.44 12.36
CA ARG A 39 11.94 3.46 13.45
C ARG A 39 11.69 2.41 14.52
N ARG A 40 10.51 1.77 14.51
CA ARG A 40 10.08 0.77 15.49
C ARG A 40 10.39 -0.66 15.07
N HIS A 41 10.89 -0.89 13.86
CA HIS A 41 11.12 -2.23 13.32
C HIS A 41 12.19 -2.25 12.23
N ALA A 42 12.63 -3.45 11.83
CA ALA A 42 13.60 -3.63 10.74
C ALA A 42 12.97 -3.76 9.33
N GLY A 43 11.65 -3.57 9.21
CA GLY A 43 10.95 -3.55 7.92
C GLY A 43 10.98 -2.18 7.24
N GLN A 44 10.76 -2.20 5.92
CA GLN A 44 10.69 -1.01 5.07
C GLN A 44 9.34 -0.96 4.38
N LEU A 45 8.60 0.13 4.57
CA LEU A 45 7.26 0.34 4.07
C LEU A 45 7.28 1.26 2.86
N ARG A 46 6.47 0.91 1.87
CA ARG A 46 6.25 1.77 0.71
C ARG A 46 4.76 1.90 0.43
N PHE A 47 4.28 3.12 0.25
CA PHE A 47 2.91 3.37 -0.17
C PHE A 47 2.85 3.77 -1.65
N ALA A 48 1.95 3.12 -2.39
CA ALA A 48 1.67 3.45 -3.78
C ALA A 48 0.15 3.53 -4.01
N VAL A 49 -0.28 4.56 -4.73
CA VAL A 49 -1.67 4.73 -5.15
C VAL A 49 -1.76 4.82 -6.67
N GLU A 50 -2.57 3.95 -7.27
CA GLU A 50 -2.87 3.95 -8.70
C GLU A 50 -4.32 4.39 -8.90
N ALA A 51 -4.54 5.37 -9.80
CA ALA A 51 -5.86 5.92 -10.05
C ALA A 51 -6.84 4.82 -10.51
N SER A 52 -6.46 4.11 -11.56
CA SER A 52 -7.26 3.10 -12.24
C SER A 52 -6.36 2.15 -13.01
N LEU A 53 -6.90 1.00 -13.42
CA LEU A 53 -6.15 0.06 -14.24
C LEU A 53 -6.13 0.52 -15.69
N PRO A 54 -5.01 0.36 -16.41
CA PRO A 54 -4.98 0.52 -17.86
C PRO A 54 -6.03 -0.37 -18.53
N LEU A 55 -6.59 0.08 -19.65
CA LEU A 55 -7.67 -0.64 -20.34
C LEU A 55 -7.28 -2.08 -20.73
N GLY A 56 -6.02 -2.30 -21.13
CA GLY A 56 -5.50 -3.63 -21.42
C GLY A 56 -5.52 -4.57 -20.21
N GLU A 57 -5.19 -4.05 -19.02
CA GLU A 57 -5.22 -4.82 -17.76
C GLU A 57 -6.66 -5.13 -17.33
N LEU A 58 -7.59 -4.20 -17.55
CA LEU A 58 -9.03 -4.42 -17.33
C LEU A 58 -9.60 -5.50 -18.23
N LEU A 59 -9.26 -5.47 -19.52
CA LEU A 59 -9.65 -6.46 -20.52
C LEU A 59 -9.15 -7.85 -20.16
N ARG A 60 -7.92 -7.94 -19.64
CA ARG A 60 -7.31 -9.19 -19.17
C ARG A 60 -7.87 -9.66 -17.82
N GLY A 61 -8.81 -8.93 -17.22
CA GLY A 61 -9.44 -9.29 -15.96
C GLY A 61 -8.50 -9.18 -14.75
N VAL A 62 -7.43 -8.39 -14.86
CA VAL A 62 -6.44 -8.29 -13.79
C VAL A 62 -7.08 -7.72 -12.52
N GLN A 63 -6.72 -8.35 -11.41
CA GLN A 63 -7.17 -7.97 -10.07
C GLN A 63 -6.15 -7.06 -9.38
N SER A 64 -6.59 -6.32 -8.37
CA SER A 64 -5.74 -5.46 -7.54
C SER A 64 -4.50 -6.19 -7.03
N ARG A 65 -4.63 -7.44 -6.58
CA ARG A 65 -3.50 -8.25 -6.08
C ARG A 65 -2.41 -8.44 -7.12
N GLY A 66 -2.77 -8.76 -8.36
CA GLY A 66 -1.81 -8.95 -9.45
C GLY A 66 -1.04 -7.66 -9.76
N ARG A 67 -1.73 -6.52 -9.74
CA ARG A 67 -1.13 -5.20 -9.95
C ARG A 67 -0.23 -4.78 -8.79
N ALA A 68 -0.62 -5.08 -7.56
CA ALA A 68 0.22 -4.84 -6.39
C ALA A 68 1.54 -5.62 -6.48
N VAL A 69 1.50 -6.89 -6.90
CA VAL A 69 2.71 -7.72 -7.10
C VAL A 69 3.60 -7.15 -8.21
N GLU A 70 3.01 -6.70 -9.31
CA GLU A 70 3.76 -6.06 -10.40
C GLU A 70 4.46 -4.78 -9.93
N TRP A 71 3.75 -3.91 -9.19
CA TRP A 71 4.33 -2.69 -8.65
C TRP A 71 5.36 -2.95 -7.56
N PHE A 72 5.22 -4.02 -6.77
CA PHE A 72 6.25 -4.45 -5.82
C PHE A 72 7.58 -4.73 -6.52
N GLY A 73 7.55 -5.39 -7.67
CA GLY A 73 8.74 -5.60 -8.51
C GLY A 73 9.27 -4.32 -9.16
N ARG A 74 8.38 -3.52 -9.79
CA ARG A 74 8.77 -2.29 -10.51
C ARG A 74 9.36 -1.22 -9.58
N LEU A 75 8.81 -1.08 -8.37
CA LEU A 75 9.29 -0.15 -7.35
C LEU A 75 10.47 -0.70 -6.55
N ARG A 76 10.94 -1.92 -6.88
CA ARG A 76 12.06 -2.62 -6.22
C ARG A 76 11.89 -2.69 -4.69
N VAL A 77 10.67 -2.95 -4.22
CA VAL A 77 10.39 -3.03 -2.78
C VAL A 77 11.11 -4.22 -2.12
N TRP A 78 11.47 -5.23 -2.91
CA TRP A 78 12.29 -6.37 -2.47
C TRP A 78 13.78 -6.04 -2.30
N ASP A 79 14.27 -4.92 -2.83
CA ASP A 79 15.67 -4.53 -2.83
C ASP A 79 16.05 -3.94 -1.46
N THR A 80 16.00 -4.79 -0.45
CA THR A 80 16.34 -4.52 0.95
C THR A 80 17.30 -5.59 1.45
N GLU A 81 18.26 -5.22 2.29
CA GLU A 81 19.33 -6.11 2.79
C GLU A 81 18.77 -7.36 3.47
N HIS A 82 17.60 -7.24 4.09
CA HIS A 82 16.99 -8.29 4.91
C HIS A 82 15.70 -8.87 4.33
N ASN A 83 15.36 -8.61 3.05
CA ASN A 83 14.10 -9.03 2.44
C ASN A 83 12.90 -8.64 3.33
N SER A 84 12.89 -7.37 3.76
CA SER A 84 11.98 -6.81 4.77
C SER A 84 11.08 -5.70 4.20
N GLY A 85 10.96 -5.63 2.87
CA GLY A 85 10.08 -4.69 2.19
C GLY A 85 8.60 -5.07 2.25
N VAL A 86 7.74 -4.07 2.43
CA VAL A 86 6.28 -4.18 2.41
C VAL A 86 5.69 -3.05 1.56
N LEU A 87 4.97 -3.42 0.49
CA LEU A 87 4.19 -2.50 -0.33
C LEU A 87 2.74 -2.46 0.16
N ILE A 88 2.26 -1.25 0.42
CA ILE A 88 0.85 -0.91 0.60
C ILE A 88 0.38 -0.30 -0.72
N TYR A 89 -0.37 -1.07 -1.51
CA TYR A 89 -0.87 -0.64 -2.81
C TYR A 89 -2.37 -0.35 -2.75
N LEU A 90 -2.79 0.86 -3.15
CA LEU A 90 -4.18 1.26 -3.26
C LEU A 90 -4.57 1.45 -4.73
N LEU A 91 -5.51 0.64 -5.21
CA LEU A 91 -6.22 0.89 -6.47
C LEU A 91 -7.44 1.76 -6.17
N LEU A 92 -7.31 3.06 -6.44
CA LEU A 92 -8.28 4.07 -5.99
C LEU A 92 -9.65 3.86 -6.63
N ALA A 93 -9.71 3.59 -7.93
CA ALA A 93 -10.94 3.25 -8.63
C ALA A 93 -11.68 2.14 -7.88
N ASP A 94 -10.99 1.07 -7.50
CA ASP A 94 -11.62 -0.05 -6.79
C ASP A 94 -11.83 0.21 -5.29
N ARG A 95 -11.23 1.27 -4.73
CA ARG A 95 -11.02 1.50 -3.29
C ARG A 95 -10.51 0.23 -2.60
N ARG A 96 -9.62 -0.49 -3.31
CA ARG A 96 -9.09 -1.77 -2.89
C ARG A 96 -7.63 -1.63 -2.57
N VAL A 97 -7.27 -2.10 -1.39
CA VAL A 97 -5.89 -2.10 -0.92
C VAL A 97 -5.35 -3.51 -0.88
N GLU A 98 -4.07 -3.63 -1.18
CA GLU A 98 -3.33 -4.88 -1.16
C GLU A 98 -2.01 -4.63 -0.42
N ILE A 99 -1.71 -5.49 0.54
CA ILE A 99 -0.41 -5.49 1.22
C ILE A 99 0.41 -6.63 0.67
N VAL A 100 1.52 -6.30 0.02
CA VAL A 100 2.48 -7.27 -0.55
C VAL A 100 3.78 -7.15 0.22
N ALA A 101 4.12 -8.19 0.97
CA ALA A 101 5.36 -8.24 1.73
C ALA A 101 6.32 -9.25 1.10
N ASP A 102 7.61 -8.99 1.25
CA ASP A 102 8.65 -9.95 0.90
C ASP A 102 8.53 -11.24 1.74
N ARG A 103 9.12 -12.33 1.26
CA ARG A 103 9.08 -13.67 1.86
C ARG A 103 9.58 -13.68 3.31
N GLY A 104 10.59 -12.87 3.63
CA GLY A 104 11.15 -12.74 4.98
C GLY A 104 10.11 -12.30 6.00
N ILE A 105 9.24 -11.35 5.62
CA ILE A 105 8.14 -10.84 6.44
C ILE A 105 6.91 -11.74 6.34
N HIS A 106 6.51 -12.10 5.12
CA HIS A 106 5.25 -12.80 4.87
C HIS A 106 5.17 -14.14 5.61
N SER A 107 6.28 -14.89 5.65
CA SER A 107 6.38 -16.18 6.33
C SER A 107 6.12 -16.12 7.84
N LYS A 108 6.37 -14.98 8.51
CA LYS A 108 6.21 -14.83 9.97
C LYS A 108 4.90 -14.20 10.39
N VAL A 109 4.25 -13.43 9.51
CA VAL A 109 3.01 -12.69 9.80
C VAL A 109 1.78 -13.46 9.32
N GLY A 110 1.85 -14.12 8.15
CA GLY A 110 0.76 -14.89 7.56
C GLY A 110 -0.35 -14.03 6.92
N THR A 111 -1.16 -14.67 6.07
CA THR A 111 -2.17 -13.99 5.23
C THR A 111 -3.29 -13.31 6.02
N ALA A 112 -3.79 -13.95 7.08
CA ALA A 112 -4.95 -13.45 7.84
C ALA A 112 -4.71 -12.07 8.47
N ALA A 113 -3.49 -11.81 8.93
CA ALA A 113 -3.13 -10.51 9.50
C ALA A 113 -3.17 -9.39 8.44
N TRP A 114 -2.66 -9.66 7.24
CA TRP A 114 -2.72 -8.70 6.13
C TRP A 114 -4.16 -8.43 5.70
N GLU A 115 -4.99 -9.47 5.61
CA GLU A 115 -6.41 -9.34 5.27
C GLU A 115 -7.18 -8.49 6.29
N ALA A 116 -6.91 -8.67 7.59
CA ALA A 116 -7.50 -7.87 8.65
C ALA A 116 -7.16 -6.38 8.50
N ILE A 117 -5.87 -6.06 8.27
CA ILE A 117 -5.41 -4.68 8.06
C ILE A 117 -6.03 -4.10 6.80
N CYS A 118 -6.01 -4.82 5.68
CA CYS A 118 -6.65 -4.39 4.44
C CYS A 118 -8.14 -4.07 4.69
N GLY A 119 -8.85 -4.92 5.42
CA GLY A 119 -10.26 -4.72 5.76
C GLY A 119 -10.51 -3.45 6.58
N GLU A 120 -9.64 -3.12 7.52
CA GLU A 120 -9.71 -1.87 8.29
C GLU A 120 -9.50 -0.63 7.43
N MET A 121 -8.45 -0.63 6.62
CA MET A 121 -8.16 0.46 5.70
C MET A 121 -9.32 0.68 4.72
N GLN A 122 -9.88 -0.41 4.18
CA GLN A 122 -11.02 -0.35 3.25
C GLN A 122 -12.29 0.23 3.89
N ARG A 123 -12.52 0.02 5.19
CA ARG A 123 -13.65 0.66 5.90
C ARG A 123 -13.49 2.18 5.95
N GLU A 124 -12.28 2.68 6.15
CA GLU A 124 -12.02 4.12 6.10
C GLU A 124 -12.11 4.68 4.68
N PHE A 125 -11.62 3.95 3.67
CA PHE A 125 -11.77 4.35 2.26
C PHE A 125 -13.23 4.38 1.79
N ALA A 126 -14.07 3.49 2.32
CA ALA A 126 -15.50 3.51 2.06
C ALA A 126 -16.14 4.83 2.55
N ARG A 127 -15.65 5.37 3.67
CA ARG A 127 -16.07 6.66 4.27
C ARG A 127 -15.39 7.88 3.65
N GLY A 128 -14.52 7.70 2.65
CA GLY A 128 -13.72 8.78 2.05
C GLY A 128 -12.56 9.27 2.92
N GLN A 129 -12.26 8.58 4.02
CA GLN A 129 -11.21 8.93 4.98
C GLN A 129 -9.87 8.32 4.55
N PHE A 130 -9.35 8.76 3.40
CA PHE A 130 -8.16 8.16 2.77
C PHE A 130 -6.88 8.31 3.60
N GLU A 131 -6.57 9.53 4.06
CA GLU A 131 -5.41 9.77 4.92
C GLU A 131 -5.44 8.87 6.15
N ARG A 132 -6.57 8.88 6.87
CA ARG A 132 -6.77 8.06 8.07
C ARG A 132 -6.63 6.57 7.78
N GLY A 133 -7.23 6.08 6.68
CA GLY A 133 -7.12 4.69 6.28
C GLY A 133 -5.67 4.27 6.03
N VAL A 134 -4.87 5.10 5.35
CA VAL A 134 -3.46 4.79 5.11
C VAL A 134 -2.65 4.85 6.41
N VAL A 135 -2.80 5.90 7.22
CA VAL A 135 -2.07 6.05 8.49
C VAL A 135 -2.38 4.91 9.47
N LEU A 136 -3.64 4.47 9.55
CA LEU A 136 -4.03 3.30 10.35
C LEU A 136 -3.37 2.02 9.84
N GLY A 137 -3.34 1.82 8.51
CA GLY A 137 -2.67 0.68 7.91
C GLY A 137 -1.17 0.66 8.20
N VAL A 138 -0.49 1.79 8.01
CA VAL A 138 0.95 1.95 8.33
C VAL A 138 1.21 1.56 9.78
N ARG A 139 0.46 2.12 10.73
CA ARG A 139 0.59 1.80 12.16
C ARG A 139 0.36 0.32 12.46
N ALA A 140 -0.72 -0.26 11.94
CA ALA A 140 -1.04 -1.66 12.18
C ALA A 140 0.02 -2.62 11.61
N ILE A 141 0.57 -2.30 10.43
CA ILE A 141 1.70 -3.04 9.86
C ILE A 141 2.92 -2.91 10.78
N SER A 142 3.24 -1.69 11.22
CA SER A 142 4.39 -1.44 12.07
C SER A 142 4.28 -2.10 13.45
N ASP A 143 3.09 -2.17 14.04
CA ASP A 143 2.83 -2.93 15.27
C ASP A 143 3.10 -4.43 15.08
N LEU A 144 2.67 -5.01 13.94
CA LEU A 144 2.97 -6.41 13.61
C LEU A 144 4.46 -6.65 13.40
N LEU A 145 5.15 -5.72 12.74
CA LEU A 145 6.57 -5.82 12.44
C LEU A 145 7.42 -5.62 13.69
N ALA A 146 7.11 -4.66 14.55
CA ALA A 146 7.86 -4.41 15.79
C ALA A 146 7.90 -5.63 16.70
N ALA A 147 6.83 -6.43 16.72
CA ALA A 147 6.77 -7.66 17.52
C ALA A 147 7.64 -8.81 16.98
N ARG A 148 7.95 -8.83 15.68
CA ARG A 148 8.58 -9.98 14.98
C ARG A 148 9.94 -9.66 14.35
N PHE A 149 10.21 -8.37 14.13
CA PHE A 149 11.35 -7.80 13.44
C PHE A 149 11.78 -6.52 14.16
N PRO A 150 12.27 -6.62 15.41
CA PRO A 150 12.71 -5.45 16.18
C PRO A 150 13.85 -4.72 15.44
N PRO A 151 14.02 -3.41 15.68
CA PRO A 151 15.00 -2.60 14.96
C PRO A 151 16.43 -3.09 15.24
N SER A 152 17.19 -3.36 14.18
CA SER A 152 18.59 -3.78 14.24
C SER A 152 19.52 -2.57 14.12
N GLY A 153 19.62 -1.77 15.18
CA GLY A 153 20.51 -0.60 15.23
C GLY A 153 20.02 0.59 14.40
N LYS A 154 20.93 1.52 14.05
CA LYS A 154 20.62 2.64 13.15
C LYS A 154 20.56 2.12 11.70
N GLY A 155 19.44 1.49 11.33
CA GLY A 155 19.17 1.15 9.94
C GLY A 155 19.17 2.41 9.08
N ALA A 156 19.85 2.34 7.93
CA ALA A 156 19.66 3.35 6.89
C ALA A 156 18.24 3.21 6.34
N ASN A 157 17.63 4.32 5.90
CA ASN A 157 16.39 4.22 5.14
C ASN A 157 16.73 3.64 3.75
N GLU A 158 16.31 2.39 3.50
CA GLU A 158 16.59 1.65 2.26
C GLU A 158 15.55 1.94 1.18
N LEU A 159 14.29 2.22 1.56
CA LEU A 159 13.20 2.55 0.64
C LEU A 159 12.63 3.95 0.91
N PRO A 160 12.53 4.83 -0.11
CA PRO A 160 11.91 6.14 0.08
C PRO A 160 10.52 6.11 0.74
N ASP A 161 10.40 6.81 1.87
CA ASP A 161 9.13 7.00 2.62
C ASP A 161 8.06 7.72 1.79
N LYS A 162 8.50 8.46 0.76
CA LYS A 162 7.64 9.27 -0.09
C LYS A 162 6.64 8.40 -0.86
N PRO A 163 5.33 8.63 -0.69
CA PRO A 163 4.28 8.01 -1.49
C PRO A 163 4.50 8.12 -3.01
N VAL A 164 4.18 7.05 -3.72
CA VAL A 164 4.19 7.03 -5.19
C VAL A 164 2.77 7.15 -5.72
N VAL A 165 2.55 8.09 -6.64
CA VAL A 165 1.29 8.22 -7.40
C VAL A 165 1.54 7.65 -8.80
N LEU A 166 0.70 6.69 -9.19
CA LEU A 166 0.83 5.87 -10.40
C LEU A 166 -0.29 6.15 -11.40
#